data_AF-A0AAW6BAL2-F1
#
_entry.id   AF-A0AAW6BAL2-F1
#
_cell.length_a   1.000
_cell.length_b   1.000
_cell.length_c   1.000
_cell.angle_alpha   90.00
_cell.angle_beta   90.00
_cell.angle_gamma   90.00
#
_symmetry.space_group_name_H-M   'P 1'
#
loop_
_entity.id
_entity.type
_entity.pdbx_description
1 polymer ?
#
loop_
_entity_poly.entity_id
_entity_poly.type
_entity_poly.pdbx_seq_one_letter_code
_entity_poly.pdbx_strand_id
1 'polypeptide(L)'
;MLRLKSEITAKDLSYILGIRQQSLNETLQKLEKEGYIVRTPSPKDRRVMLISLTEKGKEIKPVQHDCLDVLDEFSNEELKQFASYIDRLRKACDQQIKTIASPEDEARFDEFHERMLNMRNKMDSEDFKKMMRHSREMPFGGLFHHPFD
;
A
#
# COMPACT_ATOMS: atom_id res chain seq x y z
N MET A 1 -2.76 -10.77 0.29
CA MET A 1 -1.84 -9.62 0.09
C MET A 1 -0.70 -9.96 -0.88
N LEU A 2 0.20 -10.91 -0.57
CA LEU A 2 1.32 -11.29 -1.47
C LEU A 2 0.89 -11.96 -2.80
N ARG A 3 -0.35 -12.47 -2.89
CA ARG A 3 -0.93 -12.90 -4.18
C ARG A 3 -1.48 -11.74 -5.04
N LEU A 4 -1.81 -10.60 -4.41
CA LEU A 4 -2.38 -9.43 -5.08
C LEU A 4 -1.28 -8.45 -5.55
N LYS A 5 -0.13 -8.41 -4.85
CA LYS A 5 1.09 -7.74 -5.28
C LYS A 5 2.21 -8.77 -5.35
N SER A 6 2.82 -8.92 -6.54
CA SER A 6 3.89 -9.89 -6.82
C SER A 6 5.11 -9.73 -5.91
N GLU A 7 5.43 -8.49 -5.51
CA GLU A 7 6.56 -8.16 -4.65
C GLU A 7 6.17 -7.04 -3.68
N ILE A 8 6.60 -7.16 -2.42
CA ILE A 8 6.36 -6.15 -1.37
C ILE A 8 7.55 -6.07 -0.42
N THR A 9 7.85 -4.88 0.12
CA THR A 9 8.87 -4.74 1.15
C THR A 9 8.34 -5.20 2.51
N ALA A 10 9.24 -5.66 3.40
CA ALA A 10 8.87 -6.00 4.78
C ALA A 10 8.23 -4.81 5.51
N LYS A 11 8.67 -3.59 5.20
CA LYS A 11 8.12 -2.38 5.81
C LYS A 11 6.68 -2.13 5.37
N ASP A 12 6.39 -2.23 4.08
CA ASP A 12 5.04 -2.01 3.56
C ASP A 12 4.09 -3.11 4.03
N LEU A 13 4.58 -4.36 4.09
CA LEU A 13 3.80 -5.47 4.61
C LEU A 13 3.47 -5.29 6.10
N SER A 14 4.43 -4.80 6.90
CA SER A 14 4.22 -4.45 8.32
C SER A 14 3.17 -3.36 8.48
N TYR A 15 3.23 -2.31 7.65
CA TYR A 15 2.25 -1.23 7.65
C TYR A 15 0.84 -1.72 7.34
N ILE A 16 0.69 -2.51 6.28
CA ILE A 16 -0.61 -3.03 5.85
C ILE A 16 -1.22 -3.98 6.88
N LEU A 17 -0.40 -4.83 7.49
CA LEU A 17 -0.86 -5.81 8.48
C LEU A 17 -1.04 -5.20 9.88
N GLY A 18 -0.61 -3.96 10.12
CA GLY A 18 -0.69 -3.32 11.43
C GLY A 18 0.17 -3.99 12.51
N ILE A 19 1.18 -4.78 12.12
CA ILE A 19 2.06 -5.50 13.05
C ILE A 19 3.45 -4.88 13.09
N ARG A 20 4.14 -5.03 14.23
CA ARG A 20 5.53 -4.55 14.37
C ARG A 20 6.46 -5.28 13.41
N GLN A 21 7.39 -4.55 12.81
CA GLN A 21 8.32 -5.07 11.81
C GLN A 21 9.21 -6.22 12.33
N GLN A 22 9.57 -6.18 13.62
CA GLN A 22 10.36 -7.24 14.25
C GLN A 22 9.58 -8.57 14.31
N SER A 23 8.33 -8.53 14.75
CA SER A 23 7.43 -9.70 14.75
C SER A 23 7.15 -10.22 13.34
N LEU A 24 6.97 -9.31 12.38
CA LEU A 24 6.83 -9.71 10.97
C LEU A 24 8.09 -10.44 10.47
N ASN A 25 9.27 -9.94 10.80
CA ASN A 25 10.53 -10.55 10.36
C ASN A 25 10.72 -11.98 10.87
N GLU A 26 10.32 -12.25 12.12
CA GLU A 26 10.33 -13.61 12.69
C GLU A 26 9.39 -14.54 11.91
N THR A 27 8.18 -14.10 11.62
CA THR A 27 7.21 -14.86 10.82
C THR A 27 7.73 -15.11 9.41
N LEU A 28 8.24 -14.08 8.75
CA LEU A 28 8.79 -14.20 7.41
C LEU A 28 10.02 -15.13 7.36
N GLN A 29 10.89 -15.13 8.39
CA GLN A 29 12.01 -16.07 8.46
C GLN A 29 11.53 -17.53 8.50
N LYS A 30 10.46 -17.82 9.25
CA LYS A 30 9.85 -19.16 9.28
C LYS A 30 9.30 -19.55 7.91
N LEU A 31 8.54 -18.65 7.29
CA LEU A 31 7.96 -18.88 5.95
C LEU A 31 9.03 -19.08 4.87
N GLU A 32 10.15 -18.36 4.96
CA GLU A 32 11.29 -18.49 4.05
C GLU A 32 12.00 -19.84 4.26
N LYS A 33 12.24 -20.22 5.53
CA LYS A 33 12.82 -21.53 5.88
C LYS A 33 11.96 -22.69 5.40
N GLU A 34 10.64 -22.54 5.45
CA GLU A 34 9.69 -23.53 4.96
C GLU A 34 9.51 -23.50 3.43
N GLY A 35 10.16 -22.55 2.74
CA GLY A 35 10.18 -22.44 1.29
C GLY A 35 8.91 -21.86 0.68
N TYR A 36 8.09 -21.14 1.45
CA TYR A 36 6.86 -20.51 0.97
C TYR A 36 7.09 -19.11 0.39
N ILE A 37 8.14 -18.43 0.83
CA ILE A 37 8.53 -17.12 0.31
C ILE A 37 10.01 -17.10 -0.06
N VAL A 38 10.40 -16.10 -0.85
CA VAL A 38 11.80 -15.75 -1.11
C VAL A 38 12.01 -14.26 -0.87
N ARG A 39 13.20 -13.89 -0.40
CA ARG A 39 13.63 -12.50 -0.26
C ARG A 39 14.74 -12.16 -1.25
N THR A 40 14.50 -11.17 -2.11
CA THR A 40 15.49 -10.70 -3.09
C THR A 40 15.85 -9.24 -2.84
N PRO A 41 17.11 -8.82 -3.04
CA PRO A 41 17.46 -7.40 -2.97
C PRO A 41 16.70 -6.63 -4.05
N SER A 42 16.17 -5.46 -3.69
CA SER A 42 15.51 -4.58 -4.64
C SER A 42 16.52 -4.10 -5.69
N PRO A 43 16.13 -4.07 -6.98
CA PRO A 43 16.98 -3.53 -8.04
C PRO A 43 17.21 -2.02 -7.89
N LYS A 44 16.37 -1.31 -7.14
CA LYS A 44 16.47 0.14 -6.91
C LYS A 44 17.32 0.51 -5.68
N ASP A 45 17.28 -0.30 -4.62
CA ASP A 45 18.12 -0.14 -3.43
C ASP A 45 18.41 -1.51 -2.82
N ARG A 46 19.66 -1.96 -2.89
CA ARG A 46 20.08 -3.28 -2.39
C ARG A 46 19.93 -3.45 -0.87
N ARG A 47 19.75 -2.35 -0.12
CA ARG A 47 19.45 -2.38 1.32
C ARG A 47 18.00 -2.79 1.60
N VAL A 48 17.13 -2.74 0.59
CA VAL A 48 15.72 -3.11 0.70
C VAL A 48 15.54 -4.53 0.16
N MET A 49 14.93 -5.39 0.96
CA MET A 49 14.54 -6.74 0.53
C MET A 49 13.08 -6.74 0.09
N LEU A 50 12.85 -7.28 -1.11
CA LEU A 50 11.53 -7.59 -1.65
C LEU A 50 11.16 -9.01 -1.27
N ILE A 51 9.91 -9.18 -0.85
CA ILE A 51 9.34 -10.47 -0.48
C ILE A 51 8.38 -10.89 -1.58
N SER A 52 8.52 -12.12 -2.06
CA SER A 52 7.62 -12.73 -3.04
C SER A 52 7.30 -14.18 -2.67
N LEU A 53 6.17 -14.68 -3.16
CA LEU A 53 5.78 -16.09 -2.98
C LEU A 53 6.56 -17.00 -3.92
N THR A 54 7.01 -18.14 -3.41
CA THR A 54 7.48 -19.25 -4.24
C THR A 54 6.29 -19.98 -4.87
N GLU A 55 6.54 -20.90 -5.81
CA GLU A 55 5.47 -21.76 -6.33
C GLU A 55 4.76 -22.54 -5.22
N LYS A 56 5.53 -23.12 -4.28
CA LYS A 56 5.01 -23.77 -3.07
C LYS A 56 4.13 -22.82 -2.23
N GLY A 57 4.52 -21.56 -2.11
CA GLY A 57 3.73 -20.53 -1.42
C GLY A 57 2.44 -20.18 -2.14
N LYS A 58 2.42 -20.22 -3.47
CA LYS A 58 1.22 -19.96 -4.28
C LYS A 58 0.21 -21.11 -4.20
N GLU A 59 0.66 -22.33 -3.97
CA GLU A 59 -0.20 -23.52 -3.85
C GLU A 59 -0.98 -23.60 -2.53
N ILE A 60 -0.56 -22.85 -1.49
CA ILE A 60 -1.33 -22.77 -0.25
C ILE A 60 -2.67 -22.10 -0.54
N LYS A 61 -3.75 -22.85 -0.32
CA LYS A 61 -5.10 -22.30 -0.32
C LYS A 61 -5.20 -21.28 0.82
N PRO A 62 -5.73 -20.08 0.58
CA PRO A 62 -5.99 -19.16 1.68
C PRO A 62 -6.88 -19.88 2.69
N VAL A 63 -6.56 -19.71 3.97
CA VAL A 63 -7.56 -19.95 5.01
C VAL A 63 -8.68 -18.98 4.67
N GLN A 64 -9.77 -19.50 4.11
CA GLN A 64 -11.00 -18.74 4.02
C GLN A 64 -11.32 -18.43 5.47
N HIS A 65 -11.16 -17.16 5.85
CA HIS A 65 -11.77 -16.72 7.08
C HIS A 65 -13.27 -16.89 6.85
N ASP A 66 -13.93 -17.68 7.70
CA ASP A 66 -15.38 -17.90 7.79
C ASP A 66 -16.22 -16.59 7.78
N CYS A 67 -15.55 -15.43 7.81
CA CYS A 67 -16.12 -14.12 7.49
C CYS A 67 -16.77 -14.04 6.08
N LEU A 68 -16.37 -14.88 5.12
CA LEU A 68 -17.00 -14.90 3.80
C LEU A 68 -18.33 -15.67 3.78
N ASP A 69 -18.66 -16.42 4.83
CA ASP A 69 -19.92 -17.17 4.94
C ASP A 69 -21.15 -16.25 4.94
N VAL A 70 -20.99 -14.99 5.36
CA VAL A 70 -22.08 -13.99 5.36
C VAL A 70 -22.54 -13.65 3.93
N LEU A 71 -21.65 -13.77 2.94
CA LEU A 71 -21.98 -13.47 1.55
C LEU A 71 -22.58 -14.66 0.80
N ASP A 72 -22.48 -15.87 1.36
CA ASP A 72 -23.05 -17.09 0.76
C ASP A 72 -24.59 -17.13 0.87
N GLU A 73 -25.19 -16.30 1.74
CA GLU A 73 -26.64 -16.12 1.81
C GLU A 73 -27.21 -15.37 0.59
N PHE A 74 -26.35 -14.69 -0.19
CA PHE A 74 -26.76 -13.91 -1.34
C PHE A 74 -26.63 -14.72 -2.63
N SER A 75 -27.60 -14.54 -3.53
CA SER A 75 -27.50 -15.08 -4.88
C SER A 75 -26.38 -14.41 -5.68
N ASN A 76 -25.87 -15.12 -6.70
CA ASN A 76 -24.86 -14.57 -7.60
C ASN A 76 -25.30 -13.26 -8.27
N GLU A 77 -26.59 -13.10 -8.56
CA GLU A 77 -27.13 -11.86 -9.14
C GLU A 77 -27.09 -10.70 -8.12
N GLU A 78 -27.43 -10.96 -6.86
CA GLU A 78 -27.33 -9.97 -5.78
C GLU A 78 -25.86 -9.56 -5.53
N LEU A 79 -24.93 -10.52 -5.54
CA LEU A 79 -23.50 -10.23 -5.41
C LEU A 79 -22.97 -9.39 -6.57
N LYS A 80 -23.40 -9.66 -7.81
CA LYS A 80 -23.05 -8.83 -8.98
C LYS A 80 -23.59 -7.41 -8.83
N GLN A 81 -24.83 -7.26 -8.38
CA GLN A 81 -25.43 -5.95 -8.15
C GLN A 81 -24.70 -5.20 -7.03
N PHE A 82 -24.41 -5.88 -5.92
CA PHE A 82 -23.65 -5.32 -4.81
C PHE A 82 -22.26 -4.83 -5.25
N ALA A 83 -21.52 -5.65 -6.00
CA ALA A 83 -20.24 -5.25 -6.58
C ALA A 83 -20.36 -4.02 -7.48
N SER A 84 -21.44 -3.93 -8.29
CA SER A 84 -21.70 -2.76 -9.13
C SER A 84 -21.97 -1.48 -8.32
N TYR A 85 -22.61 -1.59 -7.16
CA TYR A 85 -22.85 -0.45 -6.28
C TYR A 85 -21.57 0.04 -5.62
N ILE A 86 -20.70 -0.88 -5.15
CA ILE A 86 -19.39 -0.53 -4.62
C ILE A 86 -18.52 0.17 -5.70
N ASP A 87 -18.54 -0.33 -6.94
CA ASP A 87 -17.81 0.30 -8.05
C ASP A 87 -18.34 1.71 -8.38
N ARG A 88 -19.67 1.89 -8.35
CA ARG A 88 -20.28 3.22 -8.52
C ARG A 88 -19.91 4.17 -7.39
N LEU A 89 -19.92 3.72 -6.13
CA LEU A 89 -19.49 4.52 -4.98
C LEU A 89 -18.03 4.95 -5.12
N ARG A 90 -17.15 4.01 -5.48
CA ARG A 90 -15.74 4.31 -5.74
C ARG A 90 -15.58 5.40 -6.80
N LYS A 91 -16.25 5.24 -7.96
CA LYS A 91 -16.20 6.23 -9.05
C LYS A 91 -16.71 7.61 -8.61
N ALA A 92 -17.78 7.65 -7.82
CA ALA A 92 -18.32 8.90 -7.30
C ALA A 92 -17.33 9.58 -6.33
N CYS A 93 -16.69 8.82 -5.44
CA CYS A 93 -15.63 9.33 -4.57
C CYS A 93 -14.44 9.87 -5.38
N ASP A 94 -13.95 9.12 -6.38
CA ASP A 94 -12.85 9.54 -7.24
C ASP A 94 -13.19 10.85 -8.00
N GLN A 95 -14.43 10.99 -8.48
CA GLN A 95 -14.90 12.21 -9.13
C GLN A 95 -15.00 13.39 -8.17
N GLN A 96 -15.51 13.19 -6.95
CA GLN A 96 -15.54 14.26 -5.96
C GLN A 96 -14.14 14.72 -5.54
N ILE A 97 -13.21 13.80 -5.34
CA ILE A 97 -11.79 14.13 -5.08
C ILE A 97 -11.22 15.00 -6.22
N LYS A 98 -11.51 14.66 -7.48
CA LYS A 98 -11.12 15.45 -8.67
C LYS A 98 -11.83 16.79 -8.83
N THR A 99 -12.96 16.98 -8.16
CA THR A 99 -13.73 18.24 -8.24
C THR A 99 -13.32 19.21 -7.13
N ILE A 100 -12.81 18.67 -6.02
CA ILE A 100 -12.24 19.42 -4.89
C ILE A 100 -10.82 19.89 -5.21
N ALA A 101 -10.05 19.13 -5.99
CA ALA A 101 -8.78 19.57 -6.55
C ALA A 101 -9.01 20.30 -7.87
N SER A 102 -8.60 21.57 -7.98
CA SER A 102 -8.56 22.22 -9.30
C SER A 102 -7.49 21.55 -10.18
N PRO A 103 -7.56 21.68 -11.53
CA PRO A 103 -6.48 21.23 -12.41
C PRO A 103 -5.11 21.84 -12.04
N GLU A 104 -5.13 23.04 -11.44
CA GLU A 104 -3.95 23.71 -10.90
C GLU A 104 -3.45 23.05 -9.61
N ASP A 105 -4.35 22.58 -8.74
CA ASP A 105 -3.99 21.81 -7.54
C ASP A 105 -3.44 20.42 -7.88
N GLU A 106 -4.00 19.75 -8.89
CA GLU A 106 -3.54 18.44 -9.37
C GLU A 106 -2.14 18.56 -9.99
N ALA A 107 -1.91 19.55 -10.87
CA ALA A 107 -0.59 19.84 -11.43
C ALA A 107 0.45 20.22 -10.36
N ARG A 108 0.04 21.03 -9.37
CA ARG A 108 0.89 21.44 -8.25
C ARG A 108 1.22 20.26 -7.33
N PHE A 109 0.28 19.33 -7.13
CA PHE A 109 0.51 18.10 -6.37
C PHE A 109 1.45 17.15 -7.11
N ASP A 110 1.27 16.96 -8.42
CA ASP A 110 2.14 16.13 -9.26
C ASP A 110 3.57 16.67 -9.32
N GLU A 111 3.74 17.99 -9.54
CA GLU A 111 5.06 18.65 -9.53
C GLU A 111 5.75 18.50 -8.17
N PHE A 112 4.98 18.68 -7.09
CA PHE A 112 5.48 18.47 -5.74
C PHE A 112 5.89 17.00 -5.51
N HIS A 113 5.07 16.05 -5.95
CA HIS A 113 5.34 14.61 -5.83
C HIS A 113 6.62 14.20 -6.57
N GLU A 114 6.78 14.63 -7.81
CA GLU A 114 7.98 14.44 -8.64
C GLU A 114 9.22 15.00 -7.95
N ARG A 115 9.14 16.24 -7.45
CA ARG A 115 10.23 16.89 -6.72
C ARG A 115 10.62 16.09 -5.47
N MET A 116 9.64 15.59 -4.71
CA MET A 116 9.88 14.82 -3.49
C MET A 116 10.45 13.43 -3.78
N LEU A 117 10.03 12.77 -4.86
CA LEU A 117 10.61 11.51 -5.32
C LEU A 117 12.06 11.70 -5.75
N ASN A 118 12.35 12.77 -6.50
CA ASN A 118 13.71 13.12 -6.88
C ASN A 118 14.61 13.42 -5.69
N MET A 119 14.11 14.12 -4.67
CA MET A 119 14.85 14.34 -3.41
C MET A 119 15.07 13.04 -2.65
N ARG A 120 14.04 12.19 -2.52
CA ARG A 120 14.14 10.88 -1.86
C ARG A 120 15.17 9.97 -2.52
N ASN A 121 15.29 10.03 -3.85
CA ASN A 121 16.26 9.23 -4.59
C ASN A 121 17.71 9.76 -4.45
N LYS A 122 17.88 11.05 -4.14
CA LYS A 122 19.18 11.72 -4.03
C LYS A 122 19.68 11.87 -2.59
N MET A 123 18.86 11.58 -1.59
CA MET A 123 19.15 11.83 -0.19
C MET A 123 18.97 10.57 0.66
N ASP A 124 19.70 10.49 1.78
CA ASP A 124 19.52 9.37 2.70
C ASP A 124 18.11 9.37 3.32
N SER A 125 17.62 8.16 3.59
CA SER A 125 16.26 7.92 4.06
C SER A 125 15.96 8.54 5.42
N GLU A 126 16.96 8.66 6.32
CA GLU A 126 16.76 9.29 7.63
C GLU A 126 16.74 10.82 7.54
N ASP A 127 17.57 11.39 6.67
CA ASP A 127 17.56 12.83 6.39
C ASP A 127 16.25 13.25 5.72
N PHE A 128 15.71 12.41 4.83
CA PHE A 128 14.42 12.66 4.19
C PHE A 128 13.27 12.63 5.20
N LYS A 129 13.28 11.66 6.12
CA LYS A 129 12.29 11.62 7.21
C LYS A 129 12.42 12.79 8.17
N LYS A 130 13.65 13.23 8.47
CA LYS A 130 13.89 14.41 9.30
C LYS A 130 13.32 15.66 8.63
N MET A 131 13.57 15.85 7.34
CA MET A 131 12.97 16.92 6.53
C MET A 131 11.44 16.86 6.52
N MET A 132 10.85 15.68 6.29
CA MET A 132 9.38 15.50 6.28
C MET A 132 8.72 15.83 7.62
N ARG A 133 9.40 15.51 8.75
CA ARG A 133 8.93 15.83 10.11
C ARG A 133 8.88 17.33 10.40
N HIS A 134 9.66 18.15 9.70
CA HIS A 134 9.64 19.61 9.82
C HIS A 134 8.72 20.27 8.78
N SER A 135 7.96 19.50 7.99
CA SER A 135 7.21 20.02 6.84
C SER A 135 5.98 20.88 7.16
N ARG A 136 5.64 21.10 8.45
CA ARG A 136 4.64 22.10 8.86
C ARG A 136 5.00 23.52 8.41
N GLU A 137 6.27 23.81 8.14
CA GLU A 137 6.78 25.13 7.74
C GLU A 137 7.10 25.25 6.24
N MET A 138 6.82 24.21 5.44
CA MET A 138 7.07 24.24 4.00
C MET A 138 6.00 25.06 3.27
N PRO A 139 6.32 25.65 2.10
CA PRO A 139 5.40 26.49 1.31
C PRO A 139 4.14 25.77 0.79
N PHE A 140 3.99 24.45 1.05
CA PHE A 140 2.80 23.65 0.77
C PHE A 140 2.28 22.89 2.02
N GLY A 141 2.66 23.30 3.24
CA GLY A 141 2.19 22.68 4.49
C GLY A 141 0.65 22.62 4.62
N GLY A 142 -0.06 23.53 3.94
CA GLY A 142 -1.53 23.53 3.84
C GLY A 142 -2.12 22.50 2.86
N LEU A 143 -1.36 21.97 1.90
CA LEU A 143 -1.81 20.87 1.02
C LEU A 143 -1.83 19.52 1.73
N PHE A 144 -1.16 19.42 2.88
CA PHE A 144 -1.19 18.25 3.76
C PHE A 144 -2.29 18.34 4.83
N HIS A 145 -3.18 19.34 4.76
CA HIS A 145 -4.33 19.38 5.64
C HIS A 145 -5.27 18.24 5.25
N HIS A 146 -5.34 17.22 6.11
CA HIS A 146 -6.37 16.20 5.98
C HIS A 146 -7.73 16.91 6.17
N PRO A 147 -8.71 16.71 5.28
CA PRO A 147 -10.06 17.28 5.43
C PRO A 147 -10.85 16.66 6.60
N PHE A 148 -10.18 15.90 7.46
CA PHE A 148 -10.71 15.21 8.62
C PHE A 148 -9.74 15.39 9.79
N ASP A 149 -9.58 16.64 10.23
CA ASP A 149 -9.16 17.00 11.60
C ASP A 149 -10.29 17.85 12.21
#